data_AF-A0A4R7BUZ0-F1
#
_entry.id   AF-A0A4R7BUZ0-F1
#
_cell.length_a   1.000
_cell.length_b   1.000
_cell.length_c   1.000
_cell.angle_alpha   90.00
_cell.angle_beta   90.00
_cell.angle_gamma   90.00
#
_symmetry.space_group_name_H-M   'P 1'
#
loop_
_entity.id
_entity.type
_entity.pdbx_description
1 polymer ?
#
loop_
_entity_poly.entity_id
_entity_poly.type
_entity_poly.pdbx_seq_one_letter_code
_entity_poly.pdbx_strand_id
1 'polypeptide(L)' 'MTRRLDEAISQLRGLPPRDQDDAAAVIMSIVEARRPQMRLTPEQIEEVKRTEEGLLDGSVELLTVEQTEEMWRRLGA' A
#
# COMPACT_ATOMS: atom_id res chain seq x y z
N MET A 1 -20.53 -8.54 -11.49
CA MET A 1 -20.47 -8.94 -10.06
C MET A 1 -21.11 -10.32 -9.93
N THR A 2 -20.71 -11.18 -8.99
CA THR A 2 -21.37 -12.49 -8.83
C THR A 2 -22.65 -12.31 -8.02
N ARG A 3 -23.69 -13.13 -8.28
CA ARG A 3 -24.98 -13.04 -7.55
C ARG A 3 -24.79 -13.04 -6.03
N ARG A 4 -23.90 -13.89 -5.51
CA ARG A 4 -23.59 -13.95 -4.07
C ARG A 4 -22.91 -12.69 -3.54
N LEU A 5 -22.04 -12.06 -4.34
CA LEU A 5 -21.36 -10.82 -3.95
C LEU A 5 -22.33 -9.62 -3.98
N ASP A 6 -23.24 -9.58 -4.97
CA ASP A 6 -24.32 -8.59 -5.02
C ASP A 6 -25.24 -8.69 -3.80
N GLU A 7 -25.67 -9.89 -3.44
CA GLU A 7 -26.50 -10.15 -2.25
C GLU A 7 -25.78 -9.74 -0.96
N ALA A 8 -24.49 -10.05 -0.83
CA ALA A 8 -23.70 -9.67 0.33
C ALA A 8 -23.56 -8.14 0.45
N ILE A 9 -23.24 -7.43 -0.64
CA ILE A 9 -23.11 -5.97 -0.63
C ILE A 9 -24.46 -5.30 -0.35
N SER A 10 -25.56 -5.86 -0.85
CA SER A 10 -26.91 -5.37 -0.54
C SER A 10 -27.22 -5.46 0.95
N GLN A 11 -26.89 -6.59 1.59
CA GLN A 11 -27.07 -6.77 3.04
C GLN A 11 -26.19 -5.81 3.86
N LEU A 12 -24.93 -5.63 3.45
CA LEU A 12 -24.01 -4.71 4.12
C LEU A 12 -24.51 -3.26 4.10
N ARG A 13 -25.06 -2.80 2.98
CA ARG A 13 -25.65 -1.45 2.87
C ARG A 13 -26.83 -1.22 3.81
N GLY A 14 -27.49 -2.28 4.26
CA GLY A 14 -28.59 -2.21 5.23
C GLY A 14 -28.13 -2.09 6.68
N LEU A 15 -26.84 -2.27 6.97
CA LEU A 15 -26.30 -2.17 8.32
C LEU A 15 -26.17 -0.71 8.80
N PRO A 16 -26.09 -0.46 10.12
CA PRO A 16 -25.70 0.84 10.65
C PRO A 16 -24.32 1.29 10.11
N PRO A 17 -24.07 2.61 9.95
CA PRO A 17 -22.82 3.12 9.35
C PRO A 17 -21.54 2.55 9.98
N ARG A 18 -21.50 2.45 11.32
CA ARG A 18 -20.37 1.86 12.04
C ARG A 18 -20.10 0.40 11.63
N ASP A 19 -21.16 -0.39 11.51
CA ASP A 19 -21.05 -1.80 11.13
C ASP A 19 -20.71 -1.95 9.64
N GLN A 20 -21.05 -0.95 8.80
CA GLN A 20 -20.59 -0.89 7.41
C GLN A 20 -19.08 -0.64 7.33
N ASP A 21 -18.55 0.27 8.15
CA ASP A 21 -17.12 0.58 8.20
C ASP A 21 -16.32 -0.64 8.70
N ASP A 22 -16.81 -1.32 9.75
CA ASP A 22 -16.21 -2.54 10.27
C ASP A 22 -16.20 -3.65 9.21
N ALA A 23 -17.31 -3.83 8.48
CA ALA A 23 -17.38 -4.79 7.37
C ALA A 23 -16.46 -4.42 6.20
N ALA A 24 -16.34 -3.12 5.89
CA ALA A 24 -15.44 -2.63 4.85
C ALA A 24 -13.98 -2.94 5.21
N ALA A 25 -13.57 -2.73 6.45
CA ALA A 25 -12.22 -3.07 6.91
C ALA A 25 -11.90 -4.55 6.73
N VAL A 26 -12.83 -5.44 7.08
CA VAL A 26 -12.67 -6.89 6.89
C VAL A 26 -12.55 -7.25 5.41
N ILE A 27 -13.43 -6.72 4.54
CA ILE A 27 -13.37 -6.98 3.09
C ILE A 27 -12.05 -6.48 2.51
N MET A 28 -11.60 -5.29 2.91
CA MET A 28 -10.33 -4.72 2.46
C MET A 28 -9.15 -5.61 2.84
N SER A 29 -9.10 -6.14 4.07
CA SER A 29 -8.04 -7.06 4.49
C SER A 29 -7.99 -8.35 3.65
N ILE A 30 -9.15 -8.88 3.25
CA ILE A 30 -9.23 -10.06 2.37
C ILE A 30 -8.72 -9.71 0.98
N VAL A 31 -9.07 -8.53 0.46
CA VAL A 31 -8.59 -8.05 -0.85
C VAL A 31 -7.08 -7.87 -0.82
N GLU A 32 -6.53 -7.23 0.21
CA GLU A 32 -5.09 -7.03 0.39
C GLU A 32 -4.34 -8.35 0.51
N ALA A 33 -4.85 -9.31 1.30
CA ALA A 33 -4.26 -10.64 1.43
C ALA A 33 -4.27 -11.43 0.11
N ARG A 34 -5.23 -11.16 -0.78
CA ARG A 34 -5.36 -11.80 -2.09
C ARG A 34 -4.67 -11.04 -3.21
N ARG A 35 -4.27 -9.79 -3.02
CA ARG A 35 -3.41 -9.11 -3.97
C ARG A 35 -2.12 -9.94 -4.08
N PRO A 36 -1.62 -10.17 -5.30
CA PRO A 36 -0.30 -10.77 -5.43
C PRO A 36 0.65 -9.93 -4.58
N GLN A 37 1.23 -10.54 -3.55
CA GLN A 37 2.34 -9.90 -2.85
C GLN A 37 3.36 -9.64 -3.93
N MET A 38 3.65 -8.36 -4.22
CA MET A 38 4.74 -8.01 -5.11
C MET A 38 6.01 -8.51 -4.42
N ARG A 39 6.44 -9.71 -4.79
CA ARG A 39 7.69 -10.28 -4.30
C ARG A 39 8.79 -9.60 -5.09
N LEU A 40 9.71 -8.98 -4.35
CA LEU A 40 10.94 -8.50 -4.93
C LEU A 40 11.67 -9.69 -5.57
N THR A 41 12.24 -9.48 -6.74
CA THR A 41 13.19 -10.45 -7.31
C THR A 41 14.45 -10.50 -6.42
N PRO A 42 15.26 -11.57 -6.50
CA PRO A 42 16.52 -11.63 -5.76
C PRO A 42 17.40 -10.40 -5.99
N GLU A 43 17.44 -9.89 -7.23
CA GLU A 43 18.20 -8.69 -7.60
C GLU A 43 17.67 -7.43 -6.90
N GLN A 44 16.34 -7.28 -6.84
CA GLN A 44 15.70 -6.18 -6.13
C GLN A 44 15.92 -6.25 -4.62
N ILE A 45 15.96 -7.46 -4.04
CA ILE A 45 16.30 -7.66 -2.63
C ILE A 45 17.73 -7.19 -2.35
N GLU A 46 18.69 -7.55 -3.20
CA GLU A 46 20.08 -7.12 -3.05
C GLU A 46 20.27 -5.61 -3.27
N GLU A 47 19.44 -4.99 -4.11
CA GLU A 47 19.41 -3.53 -4.25
C GLU A 47 18.87 -2.83 -2.99
N VAL A 48 17.78 -3.35 -2.40
CA VAL A 48 17.24 -2.83 -1.13
C VAL A 48 18.28 -2.95 -0.02
N LYS A 49 18.93 -4.10 0.12
CA LYS A 49 19.98 -4.30 1.13
C LYS A 49 21.14 -3.33 0.98
N ARG A 50 21.66 -3.14 -0.24
CA ARG A 50 22.74 -2.17 -0.50
C ARG A 50 22.31 -0.74 -0.16
N THR A 51 21.07 -0.39 -0.47
CA THR A 51 20.53 0.93 -0.14
C THR A 51 20.41 1.10 1.37
N GLU A 52 19.92 0.08 2.09
CA GLU A 52 19.82 0.06 3.55
C GLU A 52 21.20 0.18 4.22
N GLU A 53 22.18 -0.60 3.78
CA GLU A 53 23.56 -0.51 4.25
C GLU A 53 24.13 0.89 4.04
N GLY A 54 23.93 1.47 2.86
CA GLY A 54 24.40 2.81 2.53
C GLY A 54 23.71 3.94 3.31
N LEU A 55 22.45 3.73 3.71
CA LEU A 55 21.74 4.64 4.60
C LEU A 55 22.29 4.56 6.04
N LEU A 56 22.58 3.35 6.51
CA LEU A 56 23.08 3.10 7.87
C LEU A 56 24.52 3.57 8.05
N ASP A 57 25.36 3.42 7.03
CA ASP A 57 26.76 3.85 7.07
C ASP A 57 26.96 5.33 6.65
N GLY A 58 25.90 5.99 6.17
CA GLY A 58 25.91 7.39 5.75
C GLY A 58 26.58 7.64 4.41
N SER A 59 26.81 6.60 3.60
CA SER A 59 27.36 6.73 2.24
C SER A 59 26.31 7.13 1.19
N VAL A 60 25.02 7.03 1.51
CA VAL A 60 23.93 7.49 0.65
C VAL A 60 23.69 8.98 0.85
N GLU A 61 23.77 9.74 -0.25
CA GLU A 61 23.40 11.15 -0.27
C GLU A 61 21.88 11.28 -0.15
N LEU A 62 21.42 11.85 0.96
CA LEU A 62 20.01 12.16 1.19
C LEU A 62 19.65 13.48 0.53
N LEU A 63 18.44 13.56 -0.02
CA LEU A 63 17.90 14.81 -0.52
C LEU A 63 17.70 15.80 0.63
N THR A 64 18.02 17.06 0.37
CA THR A 64 17.59 18.19 1.20
C THR A 64 16.06 18.32 1.19
N VAL A 65 15.53 19.11 2.12
CA VAL A 65 14.09 19.40 2.19
C VAL A 65 13.62 20.02 0.89
N GLU A 66 14.36 20.99 0.37
CA GLU A 66 14.06 21.70 -0.87
C GLU A 66 14.06 20.76 -2.08
N GLN A 67 15.04 19.84 -2.16
CA GLN A 67 15.10 18.83 -3.22
C GLN A 67 13.94 17.82 -3.12
N THR A 68 13.53 17.48 -1.90
CA THR A 68 12.40 16.58 -1.65
C THR A 68 11.09 17.23 -2.09
N GLU A 69 10.87 18.51 -1.77
CA GLU A 69 9.69 19.27 -2.20
C GLU A 69 9.60 19.41 -3.73
N GLU A 70 10.72 19.70 -4.40
CA GLU A 70 10.77 19.76 -5.86
C GLU A 70 10.47 18.40 -6.50
N MET A 71 10.98 17.31 -5.90
CA MET A 71 10.66 15.96 -6.35
C MET A 71 9.15 15.68 -6.26
N TRP A 72 8.51 15.98 -5.14
CA TRP A 72 7.06 15.78 -4.96
C TRP A 72 6.23 16.57 -5.97
N ARG A 73 6.61 17.84 -6.21
CA ARG A 73 5.97 18.71 -7.20
C ARG A 73 6.03 18.10 -8.60
N ARG A 74 7.16 17.49 -8.98
CA ARG A 74 7.32 16.80 -10.28
C ARG A 74 6.48 15.53 -10.39
N LEU A 75 6.24 14.84 -9.27
CA LEU A 75 5.45 13.61 -9.20
C LEU A 75 3.93 13.86 -9.06
N GLY A 76 3.50 15.12 -8.95
CA GLY A 76 2.09 15.49 -8.89
C GLY A 76 1.43 15.29 -7.53
N ALA A 77 2.22 15.27 -6.45
CA ALA A 77 1.75 15.30 -5.07
C ALA A 77 1.54 16.74 -4.56
#